data_AF-A0A3C0FS45-F1
#
_entry.id   AF-A0A3C0FS45-F1
#
_cell.length_a   1.000
_cell.length_b   1.000
_cell.length_c   1.000
_cell.angle_alpha   90.00
_cell.angle_beta   90.00
_cell.angle_gamma   90.00
#
_symmetry.space_group_name_H-M   'P 1'
#
loop_
_entity.id
_entity.type
_entity.pdbx_description
1 polymer ?
#
loop_
_entity_poly.entity_id
_entity_poly.type
_entity_poly.pdbx_seq_one_letter_code
_entity_poly.pdbx_strand_id
1 'polypeptide(L)'
;MGLSFKRGAKPSSSKKKNSTKTNKAGLGVREKLAGAFFLVGLIAILAAAVSVFSFTKFGNQLDTIAYEQLPPMFAAQQLATTSAKIVASAPRIIAASTVEEEQAVKADLDVMLANLQENLAVLSQSGLPEETLSVIETNGQSLAESLQELHDTTIERFEVAGQLSDSLAKFQQLTGKYNSMIQP
;
A
#
# COMPACT_ATOMS: atom_id res chain seq x y z
N MET A 1 -20.75 -115.56 -28.11
CA MET A 1 -21.35 -115.61 -29.46
C MET A 1 -22.04 -114.28 -29.69
N GLY A 2 -21.76 -113.45 -30.68
CA GLY A 2 -20.86 -113.47 -31.83
C GLY A 2 -21.29 -112.27 -32.69
N LEU A 3 -20.32 -111.43 -33.06
CA LEU A 3 -20.12 -110.75 -34.37
C LEU A 3 -21.37 -110.08 -35.02
N SER A 4 -21.37 -108.85 -35.55
CA SER A 4 -20.28 -108.05 -36.15
C SER A 4 -20.83 -106.77 -36.80
N PHE A 5 -20.01 -105.70 -36.77
CA PHE A 5 -19.71 -104.69 -37.81
C PHE A 5 -20.83 -103.95 -38.59
N LYS A 6 -20.76 -102.61 -38.67
CA LYS A 6 -20.08 -101.91 -39.78
C LYS A 6 -19.91 -100.40 -39.58
N ARG A 7 -18.78 -99.91 -40.12
CA ARG A 7 -18.22 -98.55 -40.12
C ARG A 7 -18.97 -97.60 -41.08
N GLY A 8 -18.91 -96.30 -40.79
CA GLY A 8 -19.13 -95.21 -41.73
C GLY A 8 -18.11 -94.08 -41.50
N ALA A 9 -17.38 -93.71 -42.54
CA ALA A 9 -16.21 -92.83 -42.53
C ALA A 9 -16.55 -91.33 -42.63
N LYS A 10 -15.69 -90.48 -42.07
CA LYS A 10 -15.47 -89.05 -42.45
C LYS A 10 -14.67 -89.05 -43.78
N PRO A 11 -14.66 -88.02 -44.69
CA PRO A 11 -14.48 -86.58 -44.40
C PRO A 11 -15.11 -85.58 -45.42
N SER A 12 -14.92 -84.26 -45.21
CA SER A 12 -14.93 -83.12 -46.19
C SER A 12 -15.47 -81.86 -45.48
N SER A 13 -14.70 -80.86 -45.05
CA SER A 13 -13.81 -79.88 -45.71
C SER A 13 -14.49 -78.65 -46.34
N SER A 14 -14.32 -77.52 -45.64
CA SER A 14 -14.16 -76.15 -46.12
C SER A 14 -15.37 -75.31 -46.57
N LYS A 15 -15.71 -74.30 -45.75
CA LYS A 15 -15.68 -72.90 -46.19
C LYS A 15 -15.60 -71.92 -45.01
N LYS A 16 -14.47 -71.23 -44.97
CA LYS A 16 -14.19 -70.02 -44.19
C LYS A 16 -15.15 -68.92 -44.64
N LYS A 17 -15.88 -68.28 -43.71
CA LYS A 17 -16.38 -66.91 -43.86
C LYS A 17 -16.45 -66.25 -42.49
N ASN A 18 -15.53 -65.31 -42.28
CA ASN A 18 -15.63 -64.29 -41.26
C ASN A 18 -16.99 -63.60 -41.40
N SER A 19 -17.86 -63.77 -40.42
CA SER A 19 -18.93 -62.82 -40.17
C SER A 19 -18.68 -62.25 -38.78
N THR A 20 -18.14 -61.05 -38.77
CA THR A 20 -18.18 -60.08 -37.68
C THR A 20 -19.60 -60.06 -37.09
N LYS A 21 -19.87 -60.91 -36.09
CA LYS A 21 -21.02 -60.71 -35.22
C LYS A 21 -20.49 -59.89 -34.06
N THR A 22 -20.72 -58.59 -34.18
CA THR A 22 -20.69 -57.62 -33.09
C THR A 22 -21.47 -58.20 -31.92
N ASN A 23 -20.76 -58.80 -30.96
CA ASN A 23 -21.27 -58.96 -29.62
C ASN A 23 -21.58 -57.55 -29.14
N LYS A 24 -22.87 -57.17 -29.11
CA LYS A 24 -23.30 -56.08 -28.24
C LYS A 24 -23.07 -56.60 -26.82
N ALA A 25 -21.83 -56.46 -26.36
CA ALA A 25 -21.48 -56.58 -24.96
C ALA A 25 -22.30 -55.48 -24.26
N GLY A 26 -23.41 -55.87 -23.64
CA GLY A 26 -24.12 -54.99 -22.74
C GLY A 26 -23.18 -54.70 -21.60
N LEU A 27 -22.67 -53.46 -21.52
CA LEU A 27 -21.85 -53.00 -20.41
C LEU A 27 -22.58 -53.34 -19.11
N GLY A 28 -21.98 -54.17 -18.27
CA GLY A 28 -22.60 -54.59 -17.02
C GLY A 28 -22.84 -53.38 -16.11
N VAL A 29 -23.81 -53.46 -15.20
CA VAL A 29 -24.09 -52.38 -14.24
C VAL A 29 -22.81 -51.98 -13.47
N ARG A 30 -21.93 -52.95 -13.20
CA ARG A 30 -20.62 -52.75 -12.57
C ARG A 30 -19.67 -51.85 -13.38
N GLU A 31 -19.60 -52.02 -14.70
CA GLU A 31 -18.73 -51.21 -15.57
C GLU A 31 -19.31 -49.80 -15.75
N LYS A 32 -20.64 -49.67 -15.85
CA LYS A 32 -21.31 -48.38 -15.88
C LYS A 32 -21.09 -47.59 -14.59
N LEU A 33 -21.19 -48.24 -13.43
CA LEU A 33 -20.92 -47.64 -12.14
C LEU A 33 -19.44 -47.25 -12.00
N ALA A 34 -18.51 -48.14 -12.37
CA ALA A 34 -17.08 -47.84 -12.33
C ALA A 34 -16.70 -46.64 -13.22
N GLY A 35 -17.29 -46.55 -14.42
CA GLY A 35 -17.11 -45.39 -15.31
C GLY A 35 -17.67 -44.09 -14.73
N ALA A 36 -18.84 -44.16 -14.07
CA ALA A 36 -19.43 -42.99 -13.40
C ALA A 36 -18.56 -42.51 -12.22
N PHE A 37 -18.08 -43.42 -11.37
CA PHE A 37 -17.18 -43.07 -10.27
C PHE A 37 -15.84 -42.51 -10.75
N PHE A 38 -15.28 -43.07 -11.82
CA PHE A 38 -14.05 -42.54 -12.42
C PHE A 38 -14.26 -41.11 -12.95
N LEU A 39 -15.37 -40.85 -13.63
CA LEU A 39 -15.68 -39.53 -14.17
C LEU A 39 -15.90 -38.50 -13.06
N VAL A 40 -16.60 -38.86 -11.99
CA VAL A 40 -16.77 -38.00 -10.80
C VAL A 40 -15.42 -37.73 -10.12
N GLY A 41 -14.56 -38.75 -9.99
CA GLY A 41 -13.21 -38.59 -9.45
C GLY A 41 -12.35 -37.64 -10.30
N LEU A 42 -12.45 -37.74 -11.63
CA LEU A 42 -11.73 -36.85 -12.55
C LEU A 42 -12.19 -35.40 -12.40
N ILE A 43 -13.50 -35.16 -12.28
CA ILE A 43 -14.05 -33.83 -12.00
C ILE A 43 -13.54 -33.29 -10.67
N ALA A 44 -13.49 -34.12 -9.62
CA ALA A 44 -12.98 -33.71 -8.32
C ALA A 44 -11.49 -33.30 -8.38
N ILE A 45 -10.67 -34.05 -9.12
CA ILE A 45 -9.24 -33.71 -9.32
C ILE A 45 -9.10 -32.39 -10.07
N LEU A 46 -9.87 -32.17 -11.14
CA LEU A 46 -9.86 -30.91 -11.88
C LEU A 46 -10.30 -29.73 -10.99
N ALA A 47 -11.34 -29.91 -10.19
CA ALA A 47 -11.80 -28.89 -9.25
C ALA A 47 -10.72 -28.55 -8.20
N ALA A 48 -10.02 -29.55 -7.66
CA ALA A 48 -8.91 -29.35 -6.75
C ALA A 48 -7.74 -28.60 -7.42
N ALA A 49 -7.39 -28.96 -8.66
CA ALA A 49 -6.33 -28.30 -9.42
C ALA A 49 -6.67 -26.83 -9.71
N VAL A 50 -7.91 -26.54 -10.13
CA VAL A 50 -8.39 -25.17 -10.32
C VAL A 50 -8.41 -24.41 -9.00
N SER A 51 -8.83 -25.04 -7.90
CA SER A 51 -8.82 -24.42 -6.59
C SER A 51 -7.40 -24.02 -6.16
N VAL A 52 -6.42 -24.92 -6.27
CA VAL A 52 -5.01 -24.62 -5.97
C VAL A 52 -4.48 -23.51 -6.88
N PHE A 53 -4.71 -23.60 -8.20
CA PHE A 53 -4.27 -22.57 -9.14
C PHE A 53 -4.88 -21.20 -8.85
N SER A 54 -6.18 -21.15 -8.57
CA SER A 54 -6.88 -19.92 -8.18
C SER A 54 -6.32 -19.38 -6.87
N PHE A 55 -6.16 -20.20 -5.84
CA PHE A 55 -5.60 -19.75 -4.56
C PHE A 55 -4.17 -19.21 -4.71
N THR A 56 -3.30 -19.85 -5.50
CA THR A 56 -1.96 -19.33 -5.77
C THR A 56 -2.01 -18.00 -6.52
N LYS A 57 -2.90 -17.85 -7.52
CA LYS A 57 -3.04 -16.60 -8.27
C LYS A 57 -3.60 -15.47 -7.41
N PHE A 58 -4.60 -15.77 -6.56
CA PHE A 58 -5.12 -14.81 -5.59
C PHE A 58 -4.08 -14.45 -4.55
N GLY A 59 -3.30 -15.41 -4.05
CA GLY A 59 -2.19 -15.17 -3.13
C GLY A 59 -1.14 -14.23 -3.73
N ASN A 60 -0.71 -14.48 -4.96
CA ASN A 60 0.25 -13.61 -5.66
C ASN A 60 -0.31 -12.19 -5.88
N GLN A 61 -1.61 -12.05 -6.18
CA GLN A 61 -2.25 -10.72 -6.31
C GLN A 61 -2.42 -10.03 -4.96
N LEU A 62 -2.69 -10.78 -3.88
CA LEU A 62 -2.74 -10.25 -2.53
C LEU A 62 -1.35 -9.79 -2.07
N ASP A 63 -0.29 -10.51 -2.43
CA ASP A 63 1.09 -10.09 -2.19
C ASP A 63 1.40 -8.78 -2.95
N THR A 64 1.03 -8.65 -4.22
CA THR A 64 1.17 -7.39 -4.97
C THR A 64 0.39 -6.24 -4.31
N ILE A 65 -0.84 -6.44 -3.87
CA ILE A 65 -1.62 -5.37 -3.23
C ILE A 65 -1.04 -5.03 -1.85
N ALA A 66 -0.77 -6.04 -1.02
CA ALA A 66 -0.34 -5.86 0.36
C ALA A 66 1.09 -5.33 0.48
N TYR A 67 1.99 -5.70 -0.43
CA TYR A 67 3.40 -5.31 -0.38
C TYR A 67 3.80 -4.23 -1.39
N GLU A 68 3.09 -4.05 -2.52
CA GLU A 68 3.44 -3.01 -3.50
C GLU A 68 2.50 -1.80 -3.47
N GLN A 69 1.20 -1.97 -3.22
CA GLN A 69 0.22 -0.87 -3.34
C GLN A 69 -0.24 -0.27 -2.01
N LEU A 70 -0.30 -1.05 -0.93
CA LEU A 70 -0.68 -0.52 0.38
C LEU A 70 0.38 0.38 1.03
N PRO A 71 1.69 0.06 1.03
CA PRO A 71 2.69 0.91 1.69
C PRO A 71 2.75 2.34 1.13
N PRO A 72 2.73 2.56 -0.21
CA PRO A 72 2.69 3.90 -0.79
C PRO A 72 1.40 4.64 -0.47
N MET A 73 0.26 3.95 -0.43
CA MET A 73 -1.02 4.58 -0.07
C MET A 73 -0.99 5.10 1.36
N PHE A 74 -0.41 4.35 2.30
CA PHE A 74 -0.21 4.82 3.68
C PHE A 74 0.75 6.01 3.75
N ALA A 75 1.86 5.97 3.01
CA ALA A 75 2.80 7.09 2.95
C ALA A 75 2.13 8.35 2.37
N ALA A 76 1.28 8.22 1.34
CA ALA A 76 0.51 9.32 0.77
C ALA A 76 -0.53 9.87 1.76
N GLN A 77 -1.24 8.99 2.48
CA GLN A 77 -2.17 9.40 3.54
C GLN A 77 -1.44 10.14 4.67
N GLN A 78 -0.29 9.62 5.09
CA GLN A 78 0.51 10.21 6.15
C GLN A 78 1.10 11.55 5.70
N LEU A 79 1.55 11.65 4.45
CA LEU A 79 1.97 12.91 3.83
C LEU A 79 0.85 13.95 3.87
N ALA A 80 -0.34 13.60 3.37
CA ALA A 80 -1.49 14.51 3.37
C ALA A 80 -1.88 14.96 4.80
N THR A 81 -1.90 14.02 5.74
CA THR A 81 -2.22 14.30 7.14
C THR A 81 -1.19 15.22 7.79
N THR A 82 0.10 14.96 7.54
CA THR A 82 1.21 15.74 8.12
C THR A 82 1.22 17.15 7.54
N SER A 83 1.04 17.30 6.24
CA SER A 83 0.91 18.62 5.59
C SER A 83 -0.26 19.43 6.14
N ALA A 84 -1.42 18.79 6.36
CA ALA A 84 -2.57 19.47 6.97
C ALA A 84 -2.27 19.94 8.40
N LYS A 85 -1.57 19.12 9.20
CA LYS A 85 -1.15 19.50 10.56
C LYS A 85 -0.16 20.66 10.56
N ILE A 86 0.79 20.68 9.63
CA ILE A 86 1.74 21.77 9.46
C ILE A 86 1.00 23.07 9.17
N VAL A 87 0.13 23.08 8.16
CA VAL A 87 -0.65 24.27 7.77
C VAL A 87 -1.54 24.76 8.92
N ALA A 88 -2.13 23.86 9.70
CA ALA A 88 -2.93 24.23 10.86
C ALA A 88 -2.08 24.77 12.03
N SER A 89 -0.81 24.37 12.13
CA SER A 89 0.07 24.75 13.24
C SER A 89 0.92 25.98 12.93
N ALA A 90 1.25 26.23 11.66
CA ALA A 90 2.12 27.32 11.21
C ALA A 90 1.72 28.72 11.73
N PRO A 91 0.43 29.12 11.79
CA PRO A 91 0.05 30.44 12.32
C PRO A 91 0.45 30.66 13.77
N ARG A 92 0.71 29.59 14.54
CA ARG A 92 1.15 29.68 15.93
C ARG A 92 2.55 30.28 16.08
N ILE A 93 3.41 30.21 15.06
CA ILE A 93 4.72 30.90 15.05
C ILE A 93 4.51 32.39 15.29
N ILE A 94 3.67 33.02 14.46
CA ILE A 94 3.44 34.46 14.49
C ILE A 94 2.63 34.88 15.74
N ALA A 95 1.78 33.98 16.24
CA ALA A 95 0.95 34.21 17.41
C ALA A 95 1.72 34.12 18.74
N ALA A 96 2.94 33.57 18.73
CA ALA A 96 3.76 33.46 19.93
C ALA A 96 4.01 34.82 20.58
N SER A 97 3.97 34.86 21.91
CA SER A 97 4.18 36.09 22.69
C SER A 97 5.61 36.23 23.20
N THR A 98 6.40 35.15 23.14
CA THR A 98 7.79 35.08 23.60
C THR A 98 8.64 34.27 22.63
N VAL A 99 9.95 34.48 22.68
CA VAL A 99 10.91 33.71 21.87
C VAL A 99 10.86 32.23 22.24
N GLU A 100 10.71 31.92 23.53
CA GLU A 100 10.65 30.54 24.02
C GLU A 100 9.40 29.81 23.52
N GLU A 101 8.25 30.50 23.49
CA GLU A 101 7.02 29.95 22.94
C GLU A 101 7.12 29.72 21.42
N GLU A 102 7.71 30.68 20.70
CA GLU A 102 7.95 30.58 19.26
C GLU A 102 8.86 29.38 18.95
N GLN A 103 9.97 29.23 19.68
CA GLN A 103 10.93 28.13 19.49
C GLN A 103 10.30 26.77 19.78
N ALA A 104 9.40 26.68 20.77
CA ALA A 104 8.67 25.45 21.05
C ALA A 104 7.75 25.07 19.87
N VAL A 105 7.02 26.04 19.31
CA VAL A 105 6.19 25.82 18.12
C VAL A 105 7.04 25.45 16.91
N LYS A 106 8.18 26.11 16.71
CA LYS A 106 9.12 25.82 15.64
C LYS A 106 9.65 24.38 15.72
N ALA A 107 10.05 23.94 16.91
CA ALA A 107 10.54 22.58 17.12
C ALA A 107 9.47 21.52 16.77
N ASP A 108 8.21 21.75 17.15
CA ASP A 108 7.09 20.87 16.77
C ASP A 108 6.91 20.80 15.24
N LEU A 109 7.01 21.95 14.56
CA LEU A 109 6.91 22.05 13.10
C LEU A 109 8.10 21.38 12.39
N ASP A 110 9.32 21.51 12.92
CA ASP A 110 10.51 20.87 12.38
C ASP A 110 10.39 19.33 12.44
N VAL A 111 9.83 18.79 13.52
CA VAL A 111 9.52 17.35 13.62
C VAL A 111 8.48 16.93 12.59
N MET A 112 7.44 17.73 12.37
CA MET A 112 6.44 17.45 11.34
C MET A 112 7.04 17.50 9.93
N LEU A 113 7.93 18.45 9.64
CA LEU A 113 8.65 18.55 8.37
C LEU A 113 9.58 17.35 8.14
N ALA A 114 10.29 16.89 9.18
CA ALA A 114 11.11 15.68 9.08
C ALA A 114 10.27 14.45 8.74
N ASN A 115 9.12 14.27 9.39
CA ASN A 115 8.18 13.20 9.08
C ASN A 115 7.63 13.30 7.64
N LEU A 116 7.33 14.52 7.16
CA LEU A 116 6.89 14.76 5.79
C LEU A 116 7.96 14.27 4.80
N GLN A 117 9.23 14.64 5.02
CA GLN A 117 10.36 14.24 4.17
C GLN A 117 10.57 12.72 4.16
N GLU A 118 10.42 12.06 5.31
CA GLU A 118 10.51 10.59 5.40
C GLU A 118 9.42 9.90 4.57
N ASN A 119 8.17 10.36 4.68
CA ASN A 119 7.07 9.82 3.88
C ASN A 119 7.30 10.04 2.38
N LEU A 120 7.90 11.17 2.01
CA LEU A 120 8.23 11.45 0.62
C LEU A 120 9.33 10.53 0.08
N ALA A 121 10.33 10.21 0.91
CA ALA A 121 11.37 9.24 0.57
C ALA A 121 10.82 7.81 0.40
N VAL A 122 9.74 7.45 1.10
CA VAL A 122 9.02 6.19 0.88
C VAL A 122 8.22 6.23 -0.42
N LEU A 123 7.57 7.34 -0.73
CA LEU A 123 6.81 7.53 -1.98
C LEU A 123 7.71 7.56 -3.22
N SER A 124 8.93 8.07 -3.12
CA SER A 124 9.87 8.06 -4.26
C SER A 124 10.25 6.63 -4.69
N GLN A 125 10.14 5.66 -3.77
CA GLN A 125 10.41 4.24 -4.03
C GLN A 125 9.20 3.48 -4.60
N SER A 126 8.00 4.09 -4.63
CA SER A 126 6.76 3.41 -4.98
C SER A 126 6.43 3.38 -6.48
N GLY A 127 7.36 3.81 -7.34
CA GLY A 127 7.15 3.86 -8.79
C GLY A 127 6.13 4.90 -9.25
N LEU A 128 5.92 5.96 -8.46
CA LEU A 128 5.12 7.11 -8.90
C LEU A 128 5.80 7.81 -10.10
N PRO A 129 5.02 8.48 -10.98
CA PRO A 129 5.58 9.25 -12.06
C PRO A 129 6.55 10.31 -11.54
N GLU A 130 7.74 10.39 -12.13
CA GLU A 130 8.82 11.31 -11.72
C GLU A 130 8.35 12.78 -11.69
N GLU A 131 7.51 13.18 -12.64
CA GLU A 131 6.89 14.51 -12.67
C GLU A 131 6.05 14.79 -11.41
N THR A 132 5.26 13.81 -10.97
CA THR A 132 4.41 13.97 -9.77
C THR A 132 5.28 14.04 -8.51
N LEU A 133 6.32 13.21 -8.42
CA LEU A 133 7.26 13.22 -7.30
C LEU A 133 8.00 14.56 -7.21
N SER A 134 8.51 15.06 -8.33
CA SER A 134 9.21 16.34 -8.39
C SER A 134 8.34 17.51 -7.92
N VAL A 135 7.06 17.53 -8.30
CA VAL A 135 6.11 18.56 -7.83
C VAL A 135 5.91 18.48 -6.31
N ILE A 136 5.77 17.28 -5.75
CA ILE A 136 5.57 17.10 -4.31
C ILE A 136 6.84 17.48 -3.53
N GLU A 137 8.02 17.10 -4.01
CA GLU A 137 9.32 17.48 -3.44
C GLU A 137 9.52 18.98 -3.44
N THR A 138 9.26 19.63 -4.56
CA THR A 138 9.34 21.09 -4.68
C THR A 138 8.39 21.78 -3.69
N ASN A 139 7.14 21.32 -3.61
CA ASN A 139 6.17 21.88 -2.68
C ASN A 139 6.56 21.67 -1.21
N GLY A 140 7.12 20.50 -0.88
CA GLY A 140 7.63 20.20 0.46
C GLY A 140 8.80 21.11 0.84
N GLN A 141 9.71 21.37 -0.10
CA GLN A 141 10.82 22.29 0.09
C GLN A 141 10.34 23.73 0.27
N SER A 142 9.44 24.22 -0.59
CA SER A 142 8.86 25.56 -0.47
C SER A 142 8.11 25.76 0.85
N LEU A 143 7.45 24.71 1.36
CA LEU A 143 6.81 24.75 2.68
C LEU A 143 7.84 24.91 3.80
N ALA A 144 8.95 24.16 3.75
CA ALA A 144 10.03 24.28 4.73
C ALA A 144 10.68 25.67 4.71
N GLU A 145 10.96 26.20 3.52
CA GLU A 145 11.50 27.55 3.33
C GLU A 145 10.54 28.63 3.88
N SER A 146 9.24 28.51 3.58
CA SER A 146 8.23 29.45 4.08
C SER A 146 8.13 29.44 5.61
N LEU A 147 8.25 28.27 6.25
CA LEU A 147 8.24 28.16 7.71
C LEU A 147 9.50 28.75 8.34
N GLN A 148 10.65 28.59 7.69
CA GLN A 148 11.88 29.22 8.12
C GLN A 148 11.79 30.75 8.02
N GLU A 149 11.23 31.27 6.92
CA GLU A 149 10.99 32.72 6.77
C GLU A 149 10.05 33.25 7.84
N LEU A 150 8.97 32.51 8.17
CA LEU A 150 8.07 32.88 9.26
C LEU A 150 8.77 32.92 10.63
N HIS A 151 9.64 31.94 10.90
CA HIS A 151 10.47 31.93 12.10
C HIS A 151 11.36 33.16 12.16
N ASP A 152 12.18 33.38 11.13
CA ASP A 152 13.16 34.47 11.07
C ASP A 152 12.46 35.84 11.24
N THR A 153 11.34 36.04 10.54
CA THR A 153 10.53 37.27 10.63
C THR A 153 9.94 37.48 12.04
N THR A 154 9.54 36.39 12.70
CA THR A 154 8.96 36.48 14.04
C THR A 154 10.03 36.78 15.10
N ILE A 155 11.22 36.20 14.97
CA ILE A 155 12.37 36.53 15.81
C ILE A 155 12.77 38.00 15.64
N GLU A 156 12.87 38.49 14.41
CA GLU A 156 13.16 39.91 14.15
C GLU A 156 12.11 40.82 14.80
N ARG A 157 10.82 40.46 14.72
CA ARG A 157 9.75 41.20 15.41
C ARG A 157 9.97 41.27 16.93
N PHE A 158 10.42 40.20 17.57
CA PHE A 158 10.72 40.23 19.02
C PHE A 158 11.89 41.15 19.35
N GLU A 159 12.95 41.13 18.53
CA GLU A 159 14.09 42.02 18.70
C GLU A 159 13.68 43.49 18.57
N VAL A 160 12.90 43.83 17.54
CA VAL A 160 12.37 45.18 17.32
C VAL A 160 11.47 45.62 18.48
N ALA A 161 10.60 44.72 18.97
CA ALA A 161 9.75 45.01 20.13
C ALA A 161 10.57 45.28 21.41
N GLY A 162 11.66 44.53 21.62
CA GLY A 162 12.60 44.76 22.71
C GLY A 162 13.26 46.13 22.63
N GLN A 163 13.79 46.49 21.46
CA GLN A 163 14.42 47.80 21.22
C GLN A 163 13.46 48.98 21.44
N LEU A 164 12.19 48.82 21.04
CA LEU A 164 11.15 49.82 21.26
C LEU A 164 10.89 50.02 22.77
N SER A 165 10.80 48.93 23.53
CA SER A 165 10.59 48.97 24.97
C SER A 165 11.75 49.66 25.70
N ASP A 166 12.99 49.32 25.34
CA ASP A 166 14.19 49.94 25.90
C ASP A 166 14.27 51.45 25.61
N SER A 167 13.92 51.85 24.38
CA SER A 167 13.91 53.25 23.98
C SER A 167 12.86 54.06 24.74
N LEU A 168 11.68 53.48 24.96
CA LEU A 168 10.61 54.10 25.76
C LEU A 168 11.02 54.24 27.23
N ALA A 169 11.65 53.22 27.81
CA ALA A 169 12.16 53.25 29.18
C ALA A 169 13.21 54.36 29.36
N LYS A 170 14.14 54.52 28.41
CA LYS A 170 15.13 55.63 28.42
C LYS A 170 14.44 56.99 28.37
N PHE A 171 13.42 57.17 27.52
CA PHE A 171 12.68 58.43 27.42
C PHE A 171 11.94 58.78 28.71
N GLN A 172 11.30 57.80 29.35
CA GLN A 172 10.63 57.97 30.64
C GLN A 172 11.63 58.34 31.75
N GLN A 173 12.80 57.68 31.78
CA GLN A 173 13.86 57.99 32.74
C GLN A 173 14.41 59.42 32.55
N LEU A 174 14.63 59.85 31.30
CA LEU A 174 15.07 61.21 31.00
C LEU A 174 14.03 62.25 31.46
N THR A 175 12.75 62.00 31.19
CA THR A 175 11.65 62.90 31.60
C THR A 175 11.54 62.97 33.13
N GLY A 176 11.65 61.83 33.83
CA GLY A 176 11.64 61.79 35.30
C GLY A 176 12.84 62.54 35.89
N LYS A 177 14.03 62.37 35.32
CA LYS A 177 15.24 63.08 35.73
C LYS A 177 15.09 64.60 35.55
N TYR A 178 14.57 65.05 34.40
CA TYR A 178 14.30 66.47 34.17
C TYR A 178 13.31 67.04 35.19
N ASN A 179 12.21 66.34 35.45
CA ASN A 179 11.22 66.80 36.44
C ASN A 179 11.83 66.94 37.85
N SER A 180 12.65 65.97 38.27
CA SER A 180 13.36 66.02 39.56
C SER A 180 14.40 67.14 39.68
N MET A 181 14.87 67.68 38.55
CA MET A 181 15.87 68.75 38.52
C MET A 181 15.24 70.15 38.57
N ILE A 182 13.94 70.25 38.29
CA ILE A 182 13.18 71.51 38.25
C ILE A 182 12.34 71.70 39.53
N GLN A 183 12.10 70.63 40.30
CA GLN A 183 11.52 70.71 41.65
C GLN A 183 12.63 70.96 42.68
N PRO A 184 12.64 72.11 43.39
CA PRO A 184 13.64 72.44 44.41
C PRO A 184 13.49 71.62 45.69
#